data_AF-A0A933I152-F1
#
_entry.id   AF-A0A933I152-F1
#
_cell.length_a   1.000
_cell.length_b   1.000
_cell.length_c   1.000
_cell.angle_alpha   90.00
_cell.angle_beta   90.00
_cell.angle_gamma   90.00
#
_symmetry.space_group_name_H-M   'P 1'
#
loop_
_entity.id
_entity.type
_entity.pdbx_description
1 polymer ?
#
loop_
_entity_poly.entity_id
_entity_poly.type
_entity_poly.pdbx_seq_one_letter_code
_entity_poly.pdbx_strand_id
1 'polypeptide(L)'
;MTEFLRDQVPFLAGLSLEDAHILAKKAAQVHFRKAEVVVTAGSPLAGLYVVASGRLAVHPVEVDTQGSKAELGPGSVIGEESLSEPSAHARANLEAVQDTLVFIIPRKALLRVLEKYPQIHGRAVAARPGLGPAQAESFAPGYEIRRLVGHGGMGDVYEAFDLALRRRAAIKRLRPELRLDPAFKARLLREARIVAALRHPYIVEIFSVVDDGRELLLVFEFVDGVTLAQVLRERGRLGLDVCRNIIRMAARALECAHAHKVLHRDFKPSNVMICPDGRLKVMDFGIARQARDTITRLSRGEPAGTLSYMAPEQHLGEGKRPADVYSLAVTLYYMLRGELPFSGPDILSRKERQDYQPLTSKVAGLSPRMDALLAKALAPDPQARYGTMGEFLAAFEEAAAGPLR
;
A
#
# COMPACT_ATOMS: atom_id res chain seq x y z
N MET A 1 24.76 -11.88 22.04
CA MET A 1 24.88 -10.98 20.87
C MET A 1 24.48 -11.67 19.57
N THR A 2 25.08 -12.81 19.17
CA THR A 2 24.72 -13.53 17.94
C THR A 2 23.22 -13.83 17.81
N GLU A 3 22.63 -14.51 18.80
CA GLU A 3 21.19 -14.82 18.81
C GLU A 3 20.35 -13.54 18.87
N PHE A 4 20.74 -12.58 19.70
CA PHE A 4 20.08 -11.28 19.77
C PHE A 4 20.01 -10.56 18.42
N LEU A 5 21.13 -10.49 17.68
CA LEU A 5 21.17 -9.85 16.37
C LEU A 5 20.31 -10.59 15.34
N ARG A 6 20.17 -11.91 15.44
CA ARG A 6 19.34 -12.71 14.54
C ARG A 6 17.84 -12.60 14.88
N ASP A 7 17.52 -12.64 16.17
CA ASP A 7 16.16 -12.90 16.66
C ASP A 7 15.43 -11.63 17.11
N GLN A 8 16.16 -10.61 17.57
CA GLN A 8 15.60 -9.39 18.17
C GLN A 8 15.76 -8.16 17.28
N VAL A 9 16.50 -8.25 16.17
CA VAL A 9 16.67 -7.16 15.21
C VAL A 9 15.82 -7.45 13.97
N PRO A 10 14.67 -6.76 13.78
CA PRO A 10 13.65 -7.17 12.80
C PRO A 10 14.15 -7.30 11.37
N PHE A 11 15.04 -6.41 10.91
CA PHE A 11 15.53 -6.47 9.54
C PHE A 11 16.61 -7.54 9.35
N LEU A 12 17.31 -7.98 10.41
CA LEU A 12 18.26 -9.10 10.35
C LEU A 12 17.58 -10.46 10.54
N ALA A 13 16.27 -10.47 10.81
CA ALA A 13 15.49 -11.69 10.92
C ALA A 13 15.57 -12.50 9.61
N GLY A 14 16.14 -13.71 9.72
CA GLY A 14 16.39 -14.61 8.59
C GLY A 14 17.86 -14.79 8.21
N LEU A 15 18.80 -14.11 8.88
CA LEU A 15 20.21 -14.47 8.79
C LEU A 15 20.46 -15.89 9.32
N SER A 16 21.40 -16.61 8.70
CA SER A 16 21.95 -17.83 9.27
C SER A 16 22.64 -17.52 10.61
N LEU A 17 22.70 -18.52 11.51
CA LEU A 17 23.45 -18.39 12.77
C LEU A 17 24.92 -18.02 12.54
N GLU A 18 25.52 -18.56 11.46
CA GLU A 18 26.91 -18.31 11.10
C GLU A 18 27.13 -16.85 10.67
N ASP A 19 26.26 -16.30 9.82
CA ASP A 19 26.37 -14.91 9.36
C ASP A 19 26.04 -13.91 10.48
N ALA A 20 25.07 -14.23 11.35
CA ALA A 20 24.82 -13.46 12.56
C ALA A 20 26.03 -13.50 13.53
N HIS A 21 26.75 -14.63 13.59
CA HIS A 21 27.98 -14.74 14.38
C HIS A 21 29.12 -13.88 13.81
N ILE A 22 29.24 -13.80 12.48
CA ILE A 22 30.20 -12.93 11.80
C ILE A 22 29.93 -11.46 12.14
N LEU A 23 28.66 -11.02 12.09
CA LEU A 23 28.29 -9.65 12.50
C LEU A 23 28.60 -9.38 13.96
N ALA A 24 28.23 -10.31 14.85
CA ALA A 24 28.51 -10.22 16.27
C ALA A 24 30.02 -10.04 16.54
N LYS A 25 30.90 -10.80 15.88
CA LYS A 25 32.36 -10.66 16.03
C LYS A 25 32.92 -9.29 15.60
N LYS A 26 32.20 -8.58 14.74
CA LYS A 26 32.61 -7.26 14.24
C LYS A 26 31.91 -6.10 14.94
N ALA A 27 30.90 -6.38 15.75
CA ALA A 27 30.17 -5.36 16.50
C ALA A 27 30.94 -4.94 17.76
N ALA A 28 31.00 -3.63 18.01
CA ALA A 28 31.46 -3.10 19.28
C ALA A 28 30.31 -3.09 20.28
N GLN A 29 30.58 -3.42 21.54
CA GLN A 29 29.61 -3.33 22.63
C GLN A 29 29.94 -2.09 23.47
N VAL A 30 29.05 -1.10 23.45
CA VAL A 30 29.29 0.18 24.13
C VAL A 30 28.20 0.39 25.18
N HIS A 31 28.63 0.65 26.41
CA HIS A 31 27.74 0.94 27.52
C HIS A 31 27.66 2.45 27.71
N PHE A 32 26.44 2.97 27.75
CA PHE A 32 26.14 4.38 28.01
C PHE A 32 25.43 4.48 29.35
N ARG A 33 25.93 5.37 30.22
CA ARG A 33 25.24 5.70 31.47
C ARG A 33 24.07 6.63 31.20
N LYS A 34 23.13 6.68 32.14
CA LYS A 34 22.03 7.65 32.10
C LYS A 34 22.53 9.08 31.77
N ALA A 35 21.83 9.75 30.87
CA ALA A 35 22.10 11.07 30.31
C ALA A 35 23.35 11.17 29.41
N GLU A 36 24.04 10.07 29.10
CA GLU A 36 25.10 10.09 28.09
C GLU A 36 24.50 10.13 26.68
N VAL A 37 25.08 11.00 25.84
CA VAL A 37 24.69 11.13 24.43
C VAL A 37 25.29 9.97 23.64
N VAL A 38 24.41 9.21 22.98
CA VAL A 38 24.76 8.05 22.15
C VAL A 38 25.08 8.47 20.73
N VAL A 39 24.26 9.37 20.17
CA VAL A 39 24.44 9.92 18.82
C VAL A 39 24.04 11.39 18.85
N THR A 40 24.90 12.26 18.33
CA THR A 40 24.58 13.69 18.17
C THR A 40 24.02 13.92 16.76
N ALA A 41 22.96 14.70 16.65
CA ALA A 41 22.45 15.09 15.34
C ALA A 41 23.51 15.82 14.50
N GLY A 42 23.51 15.57 13.20
CA GLY A 42 24.53 16.07 12.28
C GLY A 42 25.87 15.34 12.33
N SER A 43 26.06 14.37 13.24
CA SER A 43 27.24 13.51 13.23
C SER A 43 27.15 12.40 12.17
N PRO A 44 28.27 12.01 11.53
CA PRO A 44 28.25 10.95 10.53
C PRO A 44 27.98 9.59 11.17
N LEU A 45 27.13 8.78 10.53
CA LEU A 45 26.79 7.43 11.01
C LEU A 45 27.81 6.41 10.48
N ALA A 46 28.62 5.83 11.37
CA ALA A 46 29.66 4.87 11.01
C ALA A 46 29.14 3.45 10.69
N GLY A 47 27.84 3.23 10.82
CA GLY A 47 27.17 1.95 10.64
C GLY A 47 25.86 1.90 11.41
N LEU A 48 25.56 0.71 11.91
CA LEU A 48 24.29 0.41 12.55
C LEU A 48 24.44 0.41 14.08
N TYR A 49 23.54 1.08 14.78
CA TYR A 49 23.48 1.09 16.24
C TYR A 49 22.24 0.31 16.67
N VAL A 50 22.42 -0.74 17.44
CA VAL A 50 21.35 -1.62 17.91
C VAL A 50 21.27 -1.53 19.42
N VAL A 51 20.12 -1.12 19.95
CA VAL A 51 19.91 -1.11 21.41
C VAL A 51 19.79 -2.56 21.89
N ALA A 52 20.74 -3.01 22.68
CA ALA A 52 20.78 -4.38 23.21
C ALA A 52 19.99 -4.51 24.52
N SER A 53 20.11 -3.51 25.39
CA SER A 53 19.38 -3.40 26.66
C SER A 53 19.32 -1.93 27.08
N GLY A 54 18.30 -1.53 27.84
CA GLY A 54 18.10 -0.14 28.24
C GLY A 54 17.19 0.63 27.28
N ARG A 55 17.26 1.97 27.32
CA ARG A 55 16.41 2.85 26.51
C ARG A 55 17.11 4.14 26.11
N LEU A 56 16.83 4.61 24.90
CA LEU A 56 17.31 5.90 24.38
C LEU A 56 16.14 6.86 24.14
N ALA A 57 16.25 8.10 24.57
CA ALA A 57 15.33 9.16 24.20
C ALA A 57 15.77 9.81 22.88
N VAL A 58 14.81 10.08 22.00
CA VAL A 58 15.04 10.75 20.72
C VAL A 58 14.66 12.23 20.83
N HIS A 59 15.63 13.10 20.57
CA HIS A 59 15.46 14.55 20.59
C HIS A 59 15.66 15.13 19.17
N PRO A 60 14.56 15.44 18.44
CA PRO A 60 14.65 16.03 17.09
C PRO A 60 15.24 17.44 17.12
N VAL A 61 15.97 17.83 16.05
CA VAL A 61 16.70 19.11 15.96
C VAL A 61 15.79 20.29 15.58
N GLU A 62 14.64 20.03 14.95
CA GLU A 62 13.65 21.06 14.61
C GLU A 62 12.26 20.56 15.00
N VAL A 63 11.66 21.15 16.04
CA VAL A 63 10.33 21.79 16.07
C VAL A 63 10.14 22.38 17.47
N ASP A 64 9.86 23.67 17.50
CA ASP A 64 9.34 24.45 18.63
C ASP A 64 7.95 23.91 18.98
N THR A 65 7.86 22.96 19.91
CA THR A 65 6.69 22.57 20.72
C THR A 65 7.05 21.35 21.55
N GLN A 66 6.42 21.20 22.72
CA GLN A 66 6.52 20.07 23.64
C GLN A 66 6.03 18.75 23.01
N GLY A 67 6.76 18.25 22.00
CA GLY A 67 6.51 17.00 21.31
C GLY A 67 6.92 15.80 22.16
N SER A 68 6.05 14.78 22.17
CA SER A 68 6.28 13.47 22.76
C SER A 68 7.72 12.98 22.58
N LYS A 69 8.43 12.74 23.69
CA LYS A 69 9.74 12.05 23.70
C LYS A 69 9.53 10.62 23.19
N ALA A 70 9.93 10.35 21.95
CA ALA A 70 9.98 8.97 21.48
C ALA A 70 11.14 8.25 22.20
N GLU A 71 10.89 7.07 22.74
CA GLU A 71 11.90 6.22 23.37
C GLU A 71 12.17 4.98 22.49
N LEU A 72 13.45 4.64 22.32
CA LEU A 72 13.92 3.45 21.62
C LEU A 72 14.32 2.40 22.67
N GLY A 73 13.79 1.19 22.54
CA GLY A 73 14.05 0.07 23.45
C GLY A 73 14.92 -1.03 22.83
N PRO A 74 15.12 -2.16 23.51
CA PRO A 74 15.89 -3.27 22.98
C PRO A 74 15.37 -3.77 21.63
N GLY A 75 16.28 -4.01 20.68
CA GLY A 75 15.94 -4.40 19.30
C GLY A 75 15.69 -3.21 18.37
N SER A 76 15.58 -1.99 18.89
CA SER A 76 15.56 -0.78 18.07
C SER A 76 16.91 -0.57 17.37
N VAL A 77 16.82 -0.06 16.14
CA VAL A 77 17.95 0.13 15.23
C VAL A 77 18.02 1.59 14.82
N ILE A 78 19.23 2.14 14.78
CA ILE A 78 19.54 3.48 14.29
C ILE A 78 20.63 3.36 13.22
N GLY A 79 20.55 4.21 12.19
CA GLY A 79 21.56 4.30 11.14
C GLY A 79 21.36 3.31 9.98
N GLU A 80 20.14 2.80 9.80
CA GLU A 80 19.76 1.99 8.63
C GLU A 80 19.97 2.77 7.33
N GLU A 81 19.79 4.08 7.34
CA GLU A 81 20.04 4.99 6.22
C GLU A 81 21.50 4.97 5.73
N SER A 82 22.46 4.60 6.60
CA SER A 82 23.86 4.44 6.21
C SER A 82 24.07 3.30 5.22
N LEU A 83 23.12 2.37 5.10
CA LEU A 83 23.15 1.28 4.12
C LEU A 83 22.93 1.80 2.70
N SER A 84 21.97 2.70 2.52
CA SER A 84 21.64 3.32 1.23
C SER A 84 22.51 4.54 0.90
N GLU A 85 22.89 5.32 1.90
CA GLU A 85 23.62 6.58 1.71
C GLU A 85 24.93 6.59 2.54
N PRO A 86 26.11 6.48 1.90
CA PRO A 86 27.40 6.49 2.61
C PRO A 86 27.68 7.77 3.39
N SER A 87 27.03 8.88 3.03
CA SER A 87 27.11 10.21 3.66
C SER A 87 25.99 10.47 4.66
N ALA A 88 25.29 9.43 5.14
CA ALA A 88 24.21 9.62 6.11
C ALA A 88 24.71 10.22 7.43
N HIS A 89 24.01 11.26 7.88
CA HIS A 89 24.22 11.90 9.18
C HIS A 89 23.00 11.67 10.07
N ALA A 90 23.24 11.61 11.38
CA ALA A 90 22.18 11.45 12.37
C ALA A 90 21.19 12.63 12.32
N ARG A 91 19.90 12.34 12.38
CA ARG A 91 18.83 13.36 12.26
C ARG A 91 18.28 13.86 13.60
N ALA A 92 18.67 13.22 14.70
CA ALA A 92 18.22 13.54 16.05
C ALA A 92 19.33 13.26 17.05
N ASN A 93 19.29 13.92 18.21
CA ASN A 93 20.14 13.55 19.33
C ASN A 93 19.52 12.34 20.04
N LEU A 94 20.35 11.37 20.37
CA LEU A 94 19.97 10.19 21.13
C LEU A 94 20.66 10.21 22.47
N GLU A 95 19.89 10.14 23.54
CA GLU A 95 20.39 10.18 24.91
C GLU A 95 19.94 8.94 25.69
N ALA A 96 20.83 8.34 26.46
CA ALA A 96 20.48 7.19 27.29
C ALA A 96 19.58 7.60 28.47
N VAL A 97 18.36 7.06 28.53
CA VAL A 97 17.40 7.35 29.62
C VAL A 97 17.81 6.65 30.93
N GLN A 98 18.53 5.54 30.79
CA GLN A 98 19.08 4.70 31.84
C GLN A 98 20.36 4.05 31.31
N ASP A 99 21.04 3.25 32.14
CA ASP A 99 22.19 2.47 31.68
C ASP A 99 21.77 1.56 30.51
N THR A 100 22.38 1.82 29.35
CA THR A 100 21.96 1.29 28.06
C THR A 100 23.16 0.69 27.33
N LEU A 101 23.01 -0.53 26.85
CA LEU A 101 24.00 -1.23 26.03
C LEU A 101 23.60 -1.08 24.57
N VAL A 102 24.52 -0.62 23.74
CA VAL A 102 24.33 -0.48 22.30
C VAL A 102 25.40 -1.30 21.57
N PHE A 103 24.97 -2.11 20.61
CA PHE A 103 25.85 -2.79 19.67
C PHE A 103 26.05 -1.92 18.44
N ILE A 104 27.30 -1.58 18.13
CA ILE A 104 27.66 -0.77 16.96
C ILE A 104 28.26 -1.70 15.92
N ILE A 105 27.52 -1.96 14.85
CA ILE A 105 27.92 -2.83 13.74
C ILE A 105 28.49 -1.97 12.60
N PRO A 106 29.77 -2.14 12.24
CA PRO A 106 30.37 -1.35 11.17
C PRO A 106 29.69 -1.59 9.83
N ARG A 107 29.42 -0.51 9.08
CA ARG A 107 28.76 -0.56 7.76
C ARG A 107 29.38 -1.59 6.81
N LYS A 108 30.72 -1.63 6.75
CA LYS A 108 31.47 -2.57 5.88
C LYS A 108 31.22 -4.04 6.24
N ALA A 109 31.08 -4.36 7.53
CA ALA A 109 30.78 -5.72 7.98
C ALA A 109 29.34 -6.11 7.63
N LEU A 110 28.41 -5.15 7.81
CA LEU A 110 26.99 -5.34 7.52
C LEU A 110 26.75 -5.59 6.03
N LEU A 111 27.30 -4.77 5.13
CA LEU A 111 27.12 -4.93 3.69
C LEU A 111 27.64 -6.26 3.15
N ARG A 112 28.83 -6.71 3.60
CA ARG A 112 29.40 -8.02 3.20
C ARG A 112 28.50 -9.20 3.54
N VAL A 113 27.76 -9.11 4.65
CA VAL A 113 26.80 -10.15 5.04
C VAL A 113 25.53 -10.01 4.21
N LEU A 114 25.01 -8.79 4.04
CA LEU A 114 23.78 -8.54 3.30
C LEU A 114 23.86 -8.85 1.80
N GLU A 115 25.05 -8.81 1.19
CA GLU A 115 25.29 -9.27 -0.19
C GLU A 115 24.80 -10.71 -0.43
N LYS A 116 24.88 -11.58 0.59
CA LYS A 116 24.39 -12.96 0.51
C LYS A 116 22.87 -13.08 0.64
N TYR A 117 22.18 -12.01 1.04
CA TYR A 117 20.74 -11.99 1.32
C TYR A 117 20.04 -10.81 0.62
N PRO A 118 19.86 -10.85 -0.72
CA PRO A 118 19.23 -9.77 -1.48
C PRO A 118 17.84 -9.38 -0.97
N GLN A 119 17.06 -10.36 -0.48
CA GLN A 119 15.75 -10.18 0.13
C GLN A 119 15.78 -9.42 1.46
N ILE A 120 16.89 -9.47 2.18
CA ILE A 120 17.11 -8.75 3.44
C ILE A 120 17.62 -7.33 3.14
N HIS A 121 18.51 -7.19 2.16
CA HIS A 121 19.01 -5.90 1.68
C HIS A 121 17.86 -4.99 1.19
N GLY A 122 16.90 -5.55 0.45
CA GLY A 122 15.70 -4.81 0.02
C GLY A 122 14.77 -4.37 1.17
N ARG A 123 14.73 -5.10 2.29
CA ARG A 123 13.99 -4.71 3.51
C ARG A 123 14.71 -3.63 4.29
N ALA A 124 16.04 -3.70 4.39
CA ALA A 124 16.86 -2.73 5.11
C ALA A 124 16.87 -1.35 4.44
N VAL A 125 16.85 -1.29 3.10
CA VAL A 125 16.74 -0.03 2.33
C VAL A 125 15.31 0.53 2.36
N ALA A 126 14.30 -0.30 2.63
CA ALA A 126 12.90 0.12 2.78
C ALA A 126 12.49 0.42 4.24
N ALA A 127 13.33 0.07 5.21
CA ALA A 127 13.11 0.37 6.62
C ALA A 127 13.30 1.88 6.86
N ARG A 128 12.27 2.53 7.41
CA ARG A 128 12.40 3.88 7.96
C ARG A 128 12.99 3.78 9.37
N PRO A 129 13.79 4.77 9.80
CA PRO A 129 14.35 4.77 11.15
C PRO A 129 13.23 4.75 12.20
N GLY A 130 13.33 3.83 13.17
CA GLY A 130 12.64 3.98 14.45
C GLY A 130 11.62 2.93 14.90
N LEU A 131 11.44 1.78 14.23
CA LEU A 131 10.46 0.77 14.68
C LEU A 131 11.09 -0.62 14.85
N GLY A 132 11.75 -0.79 16.00
CA GLY A 132 12.01 -2.11 16.60
C GLY A 132 10.76 -2.64 17.34
N PRO A 133 10.69 -3.94 17.68
CA PRO A 133 9.48 -4.55 18.20
C PRO A 133 9.44 -4.40 19.72
N ALA A 134 8.60 -3.49 20.23
CA ALA A 134 7.86 -3.57 21.51
C ALA A 134 7.45 -2.18 22.01
N GLN A 135 6.57 -1.52 21.28
CA GLN A 135 5.22 -1.20 21.76
C GLN A 135 4.34 -1.36 20.52
N ALA A 136 3.27 -2.14 20.60
CA ALA A 136 2.20 -2.03 19.62
C ALA A 136 1.87 -0.54 19.55
N GLU A 137 2.10 0.08 18.39
CA GLU A 137 1.83 1.49 18.19
C GLU A 137 0.33 1.65 18.46
N SER A 138 -0.05 2.00 19.69
CA SER A 138 -1.46 1.95 20.13
C SER A 138 -2.17 3.21 19.66
N PHE A 139 -2.04 3.53 18.37
CA PHE A 139 -2.78 4.60 17.73
C PHE A 139 -4.25 4.21 17.54
N ALA A 140 -4.60 2.92 17.65
CA ALA A 140 -5.97 2.42 17.52
C ALA A 140 -6.46 1.80 18.84
N PRO A 141 -7.17 2.56 19.70
CA PRO A 141 -7.74 2.02 20.93
C PRO A 141 -8.62 0.79 20.67
N GLY A 142 -8.44 -0.27 21.47
CA GLY A 142 -9.18 -1.53 21.34
C GLY A 142 -8.61 -2.53 20.32
N TYR A 143 -7.52 -2.15 19.62
CA TYR A 143 -6.84 -3.00 18.66
C TYR A 143 -5.39 -3.23 19.03
N GLU A 144 -4.92 -4.47 18.90
CA GLU A 144 -3.51 -4.82 18.98
C GLU A 144 -2.89 -4.68 17.58
N ILE A 145 -2.06 -3.66 17.37
CA ILE A 145 -1.35 -3.47 16.09
C ILE A 145 -0.21 -4.47 15.98
N ARG A 146 -0.21 -5.25 14.89
CA ARG A 146 0.76 -6.34 14.68
C ARG A 146 1.89 -5.95 13.75
N ARG A 147 1.56 -5.55 12.51
CA ARG A 147 2.57 -5.21 11.50
C ARG A 147 1.98 -4.30 10.43
N LEU A 148 2.86 -3.55 9.79
CA LEU A 148 2.54 -2.80 8.59
C LEU A 148 2.40 -3.75 7.40
N VAL A 149 1.29 -3.67 6.67
CA VAL A 149 0.98 -4.56 5.53
C VAL A 149 1.02 -3.84 4.19
N GLY A 150 0.91 -2.52 4.16
CA GLY A 150 1.00 -1.76 2.92
C GLY A 150 1.14 -0.27 3.14
N HIS A 151 1.72 0.39 2.13
CA HIS A 151 1.78 1.85 2.03
C HIS A 151 1.06 2.28 0.76
N GLY A 152 0.25 3.33 0.86
CA GLY A 152 -0.49 3.88 -0.27
C GLY A 152 -0.42 5.39 -0.36
N GLY A 153 -1.01 5.94 -1.42
CA GLY A 153 -1.14 7.39 -1.61
C GLY A 153 -1.92 8.08 -0.49
N MET A 154 -2.81 7.35 0.19
CA MET A 154 -3.72 7.90 1.20
C MET A 154 -3.28 7.62 2.64
N GLY A 155 -2.29 6.75 2.84
CA GLY A 155 -1.82 6.37 4.17
C GLY A 155 -1.27 4.96 4.23
N ASP A 156 -1.08 4.50 5.45
CA ASP A 156 -0.48 3.22 5.80
C ASP A 156 -1.57 2.25 6.26
N VAL A 157 -1.40 0.97 5.94
CA VAL A 157 -2.34 -0.09 6.33
C VAL A 157 -1.64 -1.07 7.24
N TYR A 158 -2.20 -1.32 8.42
CA TYR A 158 -1.66 -2.20 9.43
C TYR A 158 -2.55 -3.43 9.63
N GLU A 159 -1.95 -4.60 9.80
CA GLU A 159 -2.64 -5.75 10.38
C GLU A 159 -2.81 -5.49 11.88
N ALA A 160 -4.03 -5.71 12.36
CA ALA A 160 -4.37 -5.58 13.76
C ALA A 160 -5.28 -6.73 14.22
N PHE A 161 -5.37 -6.91 15.53
CA PHE A 161 -6.32 -7.83 16.15
C PHE A 161 -7.31 -7.03 16.99
N ASP A 162 -8.60 -7.16 16.67
CA ASP A 162 -9.71 -6.59 17.42
C ASP A 162 -9.84 -7.35 18.75
N LEU A 163 -9.55 -6.68 19.87
CA LEU A 163 -9.54 -7.30 21.18
C LEU A 163 -10.95 -7.65 21.67
N ALA A 164 -11.96 -6.87 21.26
CA ALA A 164 -13.34 -7.05 21.69
C ALA A 164 -14.03 -8.17 20.88
N LEU A 165 -13.89 -8.16 19.55
CA LEU A 165 -14.52 -9.14 18.67
C LEU A 165 -13.63 -10.35 18.37
N ARG A 166 -12.40 -10.37 18.90
CA ARG A 166 -11.44 -11.48 18.79
C ARG A 166 -11.19 -11.92 17.36
N ARG A 167 -11.01 -10.96 16.45
CA ARG A 167 -10.82 -11.18 15.01
C ARG A 167 -9.70 -10.32 14.42
N ARG A 168 -9.15 -10.74 13.28
CA ARG A 168 -8.18 -9.94 12.52
C ARG A 168 -8.86 -8.79 11.79
N ALA A 169 -8.17 -7.66 11.69
CA ALA A 169 -8.61 -6.46 11.00
C ALA A 169 -7.44 -5.80 10.26
N ALA A 170 -7.76 -5.03 9.23
CA ALA A 170 -6.81 -4.12 8.58
C ALA A 170 -7.16 -2.68 8.97
N ILE A 171 -6.22 -1.94 9.54
CA ILE A 171 -6.43 -0.55 9.96
C ILE A 171 -5.68 0.37 9.01
N LYS A 172 -6.42 1.20 8.27
CA LYS A 172 -5.86 2.24 7.41
C LYS A 172 -5.74 3.54 8.20
N ARG A 173 -4.50 3.96 8.42
CA ARG A 173 -4.13 5.21 9.06
C ARG A 173 -3.77 6.22 7.97
N LEU A 174 -4.52 7.31 7.88
CA LEU A 174 -4.37 8.30 6.81
C LEU A 174 -3.04 9.05 6.93
N ARG A 175 -2.55 9.67 5.85
CA ARG A 175 -1.34 10.53 5.95
C ARG A 175 -1.60 11.79 6.80
N PRO A 176 -0.60 12.35 7.48
CA PRO A 176 -0.76 13.53 8.34
C PRO A 176 -1.46 14.71 7.69
N GLU A 177 -1.20 14.97 6.41
CA GLU A 177 -1.79 16.09 5.65
C GLU A 177 -3.32 15.94 5.52
N LEU A 178 -3.82 14.71 5.50
CA LEU A 178 -5.26 14.40 5.47
C LEU A 178 -5.89 14.43 6.87
N ARG A 179 -5.09 14.23 7.94
CA ARG A 179 -5.58 14.20 9.33
C ARG A 179 -5.97 15.59 9.84
N LEU A 180 -5.47 16.66 9.22
CA LEU A 180 -5.62 18.02 9.73
C LEU A 180 -6.77 18.82 9.08
N ASP A 181 -7.43 18.29 8.03
CA ASP A 181 -8.56 18.96 7.36
C ASP A 181 -9.91 18.48 7.94
N PRO A 182 -10.63 19.30 8.74
CA PRO A 182 -11.92 18.91 9.34
C PRO A 182 -13.01 18.67 8.28
N ALA A 183 -12.96 19.40 7.17
CA ALA A 183 -13.93 19.23 6.09
C ALA A 183 -13.71 17.89 5.37
N PHE A 184 -12.45 17.46 5.22
CA PHE A 184 -12.14 16.13 4.74
C PHE A 184 -12.60 15.04 5.72
N LYS A 185 -12.33 15.18 7.02
CA LYS A 185 -12.81 14.22 8.04
C LYS A 185 -14.33 14.01 7.98
N ALA A 186 -15.10 15.10 7.95
CA ALA A 186 -16.55 15.03 7.91
C ALA A 186 -17.08 14.33 6.65
N ARG A 187 -16.50 14.63 5.49
CA ARG A 187 -16.88 13.97 4.24
C ARG A 187 -16.43 12.50 4.20
N LEU A 188 -15.24 12.18 4.71
CA LEU A 188 -14.73 10.82 4.81
C LEU A 188 -15.64 9.95 5.68
N LEU A 189 -16.04 10.43 6.85
CA LEU A 189 -16.99 9.74 7.73
C LEU A 189 -18.33 9.47 7.03
N ARG A 190 -18.83 10.45 6.27
CA ARG A 190 -20.06 10.28 5.49
C ARG A 190 -19.91 9.18 4.44
N GLU A 191 -18.83 9.17 3.68
CA GLU A 191 -18.60 8.16 2.65
C GLU A 191 -18.35 6.78 3.25
N ALA A 192 -17.53 6.68 4.30
CA ALA A 192 -17.26 5.42 5.00
C ALA A 192 -18.56 4.78 5.53
N ARG A 193 -19.51 5.57 6.03
CA ARG A 193 -20.83 5.05 6.45
C ARG A 193 -21.65 4.48 5.29
N ILE A 194 -21.62 5.13 4.12
CA ILE A 194 -22.33 4.63 2.93
C ILE A 194 -21.68 3.33 2.45
N VAL A 195 -20.34 3.27 2.42
CA VAL A 195 -19.60 2.07 2.00
C VAL A 195 -19.76 0.94 3.01
N ALA A 196 -19.79 1.22 4.31
CA ALA A 196 -20.01 0.22 5.36
C ALA A 196 -21.40 -0.47 5.27
N ALA A 197 -22.37 0.15 4.59
CA ALA A 197 -23.66 -0.48 4.32
C ALA A 197 -23.59 -1.53 3.19
N LEU A 198 -22.53 -1.53 2.39
CA LEU A 198 -22.33 -2.52 1.33
C LEU A 198 -21.95 -3.87 1.94
N ARG A 199 -22.83 -4.87 1.79
CA ARG A 199 -22.55 -6.26 2.15
C ARG A 199 -22.53 -7.10 0.89
N HIS A 200 -21.35 -7.55 0.50
CA HIS A 200 -21.18 -8.37 -0.70
C HIS A 200 -19.91 -9.23 -0.60
N PRO A 201 -19.95 -10.51 -1.00
CA PRO A 201 -18.80 -11.43 -0.86
C PRO A 201 -17.52 -10.97 -1.58
N TYR A 202 -17.67 -10.13 -2.61
CA TYR A 202 -16.54 -9.59 -3.40
C TYR A 202 -16.17 -8.15 -3.06
N ILE A 203 -16.68 -7.59 -1.96
CA ILE A 203 -16.29 -6.27 -1.45
C ILE A 203 -15.58 -6.49 -0.10
N VAL A 204 -14.51 -5.74 0.16
CA VAL A 204 -13.88 -5.66 1.48
C VAL A 204 -14.81 -4.90 2.42
N GLU A 205 -15.18 -5.51 3.55
CA GLU A 205 -16.08 -4.88 4.50
C GLU A 205 -15.37 -3.80 5.32
N ILE A 206 -16.08 -2.70 5.61
CA ILE A 206 -15.67 -1.74 6.63
C ILE A 206 -16.30 -2.17 7.94
N PHE A 207 -15.47 -2.53 8.92
CA PHE A 207 -15.92 -2.93 10.24
C PHE A 207 -16.30 -1.73 11.11
N SER A 208 -15.47 -0.69 11.12
CA SER A 208 -15.72 0.51 11.92
C SER A 208 -14.88 1.70 11.46
N VAL A 209 -15.26 2.89 11.91
CA VAL A 209 -14.40 4.08 11.87
C VAL A 209 -14.08 4.47 13.30
N VAL A 210 -12.80 4.61 13.62
CA VAL A 210 -12.33 5.07 14.93
C VAL A 210 -11.92 6.53 14.81
N ASP A 211 -12.44 7.38 15.68
CA ASP A 211 -12.04 8.77 15.84
C ASP A 211 -11.48 8.93 17.25
N ASP A 212 -10.18 9.19 17.37
CA ASP A 212 -9.51 9.41 18.67
C ASP A 212 -9.40 10.91 19.00
N GLY A 213 -10.07 11.77 18.23
CA GLY A 213 -9.99 13.23 18.31
C GLY A 213 -8.81 13.85 17.57
N ARG A 214 -7.77 13.06 17.24
CA ARG A 214 -6.59 13.50 16.49
C ARG A 214 -6.67 13.06 15.04
N GLU A 215 -7.03 11.81 14.78
CA GLU A 215 -7.11 11.22 13.45
C GLU A 215 -8.29 10.27 13.28
N LEU A 216 -8.69 10.08 12.01
CA LEU A 216 -9.65 9.05 11.65
C LEU A 216 -8.91 7.82 11.19
N LEU A 217 -9.28 6.67 11.77
CA LEU A 217 -8.79 5.37 11.38
C LEU A 217 -9.95 4.57 10.78
N LEU A 218 -9.71 3.97 9.63
CA LEU A 218 -10.68 3.11 8.98
C LEU A 218 -10.30 1.66 9.25
N VAL A 219 -11.22 0.91 9.84
CA VAL A 219 -11.02 -0.50 10.17
C VAL A 219 -11.78 -1.35 9.16
N PHE A 220 -11.06 -2.23 8.48
CA PHE A 220 -11.56 -3.10 7.43
C PHE A 220 -11.42 -4.57 7.81
N GLU A 221 -12.16 -5.40 7.10
CA GLU A 221 -11.87 -6.83 6.99
C GLU A 221 -10.40 -7.04 6.59
N PHE A 222 -9.71 -7.91 7.33
CA PHE A 222 -8.40 -8.37 6.91
C PHE A 222 -8.56 -9.49 5.87
N VAL A 223 -8.13 -9.24 4.64
CA VAL A 223 -8.16 -10.25 3.58
C VAL A 223 -6.81 -10.94 3.51
N ASP A 224 -6.78 -12.26 3.65
CA ASP A 224 -5.60 -13.05 3.33
C ASP A 224 -5.52 -13.19 1.81
N GLY A 225 -4.47 -12.64 1.19
CA GLY A 225 -4.32 -12.66 -0.26
C GLY A 225 -3.24 -11.74 -0.79
N VAL A 226 -3.14 -11.70 -2.13
CA VAL A 226 -2.25 -10.79 -2.86
C VAL A 226 -3.07 -9.89 -3.77
N THR A 227 -2.56 -8.70 -4.06
CA THR A 227 -3.23 -7.79 -5.01
C THR A 227 -3.14 -8.33 -6.44
N LEU A 228 -4.15 -8.07 -7.26
CA LEU A 228 -4.11 -8.38 -8.69
C LEU A 228 -2.91 -7.68 -9.38
N ALA A 229 -2.51 -6.50 -8.89
CA ALA A 229 -1.29 -5.83 -9.33
C ALA A 229 -0.02 -6.65 -9.10
N GLN A 230 0.11 -7.31 -7.93
CA GLN A 230 1.24 -8.22 -7.66
C GLN A 230 1.20 -9.43 -8.58
N VAL A 231 0.02 -10.04 -8.75
CA VAL A 231 -0.16 -11.18 -9.66
C VAL A 231 0.25 -10.83 -11.09
N LEU A 232 -0.16 -9.66 -11.60
CA LEU A 232 0.21 -9.20 -12.94
C LEU A 232 1.69 -8.87 -13.07
N ARG A 233 2.32 -8.34 -12.02
CA ARG A 233 3.76 -8.09 -12.01
C ARG A 233 4.56 -9.38 -12.11
N GLU A 234 4.11 -10.43 -11.42
CA GLU A 234 4.78 -11.74 -11.41
C GLU A 234 4.52 -12.55 -12.68
N ARG A 235 3.30 -12.53 -13.20
CA ARG A 235 2.89 -13.37 -14.35
C ARG A 235 2.94 -12.65 -15.69
N GLY A 236 3.04 -11.33 -15.71
CA GLY A 236 2.95 -10.48 -16.90
C GLY A 236 1.50 -10.33 -17.39
N ARG A 237 0.87 -11.45 -17.78
CA ARG A 237 -0.52 -11.50 -18.25
C ARG A 237 -1.26 -12.74 -17.74
N LEU A 238 -2.58 -12.74 -17.87
CA LEU A 238 -3.48 -13.80 -17.44
C LEU A 238 -4.23 -14.41 -18.63
N GLY A 239 -4.53 -15.71 -18.53
CA GLY A 239 -5.36 -16.41 -19.52
C GLY A 239 -6.82 -15.96 -19.46
N LEU A 240 -7.54 -16.12 -20.58
CA LEU A 240 -8.93 -15.65 -20.72
C LEU A 240 -9.85 -16.20 -19.63
N ASP A 241 -9.74 -17.48 -19.27
CA ASP A 241 -10.59 -18.08 -18.23
C ASP A 241 -10.37 -17.46 -16.85
N VAL A 242 -9.13 -17.13 -16.51
CA VAL A 242 -8.78 -16.44 -15.26
C VAL A 242 -9.34 -15.02 -15.28
N CYS A 243 -9.12 -14.28 -16.37
CA CYS A 243 -9.69 -12.96 -16.58
C CYS A 243 -11.21 -12.99 -16.46
N ARG A 244 -11.86 -14.02 -17.04
CA ARG A 244 -13.30 -14.18 -17.04
C ARG A 244 -13.87 -14.29 -15.64
N ASN A 245 -13.26 -15.11 -14.80
CA ASN A 245 -13.66 -15.24 -13.40
C ASN A 245 -13.44 -13.95 -12.61
N ILE A 246 -12.31 -13.26 -12.82
CA ILE A 246 -12.02 -11.98 -12.16
C ILE A 246 -13.04 -10.91 -12.57
N ILE A 247 -13.29 -10.73 -13.87
CA ILE A 247 -14.24 -9.73 -14.37
C ILE A 247 -15.65 -10.01 -13.87
N ARG A 248 -16.10 -11.26 -13.84
CA ARG A 248 -17.41 -11.62 -13.31
C ARG A 248 -17.58 -11.21 -11.85
N MET A 249 -16.60 -11.50 -11.01
CA MET A 249 -16.66 -11.14 -9.59
C MET A 249 -16.55 -9.62 -9.37
N ALA A 250 -15.65 -8.95 -10.09
CA ALA A 250 -15.47 -7.50 -9.99
C ALA A 250 -16.69 -6.73 -10.49
N ALA A 251 -17.28 -7.12 -11.63
CA ALA A 251 -18.50 -6.51 -12.16
C ALA A 251 -19.67 -6.64 -11.18
N ARG A 252 -19.84 -7.80 -10.52
CA ARG A 252 -20.85 -8.00 -9.47
C ARG A 252 -20.63 -7.11 -8.25
N ALA A 253 -19.37 -6.96 -7.80
CA ALA A 253 -19.03 -6.04 -6.73
C ALA A 253 -19.38 -4.58 -7.09
N LEU A 254 -19.00 -4.15 -8.28
CA LEU A 254 -19.25 -2.80 -8.77
C LEU A 254 -20.75 -2.52 -8.97
N GLU A 255 -21.50 -3.47 -9.53
CA GLU A 255 -22.97 -3.36 -9.66
C GLU A 255 -23.65 -3.23 -8.30
N CYS A 256 -23.22 -4.01 -7.30
CA CYS A 256 -23.73 -3.91 -5.94
C CYS A 256 -23.49 -2.51 -5.35
N ALA A 257 -22.30 -1.94 -5.54
CA ALA A 257 -22.01 -0.58 -5.11
C ALA A 257 -22.87 0.46 -5.85
N HIS A 258 -23.01 0.31 -7.17
CA HIS A 258 -23.80 1.20 -8.02
C HIS A 258 -25.28 1.24 -7.63
N ALA A 259 -25.84 0.08 -7.26
CA ALA A 259 -27.22 -0.03 -6.75
C ALA A 259 -27.43 0.79 -5.46
N HIS A 260 -26.41 0.92 -4.64
CA HIS A 260 -26.40 1.74 -3.42
C HIS A 260 -25.90 3.17 -3.67
N LYS A 261 -25.84 3.62 -4.93
CA LYS A 261 -25.37 4.95 -5.34
C LYS A 261 -23.91 5.24 -4.95
N VAL A 262 -23.10 4.20 -4.77
CA VAL A 262 -21.66 4.29 -4.55
C VAL A 262 -20.94 4.02 -5.87
N LEU A 263 -20.02 4.92 -6.25
CA LEU A 263 -19.11 4.72 -7.36
C LEU A 263 -17.71 4.41 -6.82
N HIS A 264 -16.97 3.53 -7.48
CA HIS A 264 -15.61 3.21 -7.05
C HIS A 264 -14.62 4.33 -7.37
N ARG A 265 -14.62 4.85 -8.61
CA ARG A 265 -13.82 5.99 -9.10
C ARG A 265 -12.30 5.80 -9.11
N ASP A 266 -11.80 4.64 -8.71
CA ASP A 266 -10.38 4.30 -8.67
C ASP A 266 -10.20 2.78 -8.84
N PHE A 267 -11.02 2.15 -9.68
CA PHE A 267 -10.91 0.72 -9.91
C PHE A 267 -9.61 0.42 -10.68
N LYS A 268 -8.74 -0.40 -10.09
CA LYS A 268 -7.45 -0.79 -10.67
C LYS A 268 -6.92 -2.06 -10.00
N PRO A 269 -5.95 -2.77 -10.58
CA PRO A 269 -5.40 -4.01 -10.03
C PRO A 269 -4.89 -3.92 -8.58
N SER A 270 -4.40 -2.77 -8.11
CA SER A 270 -3.95 -2.64 -6.72
C SER A 270 -5.10 -2.57 -5.71
N ASN A 271 -6.32 -2.31 -6.18
CA ASN A 271 -7.54 -2.24 -5.36
C ASN A 271 -8.39 -3.54 -5.46
N VAL A 272 -7.79 -4.61 -5.98
CA VAL A 272 -8.41 -5.94 -6.08
C VAL A 272 -7.49 -6.95 -5.40
N MET A 273 -7.99 -7.66 -4.40
CA MET A 273 -7.28 -8.77 -3.76
C MET A 273 -7.76 -10.10 -4.26
N ILE A 274 -6.82 -11.01 -4.52
CA ILE A 274 -7.04 -12.40 -4.85
C ILE A 274 -6.77 -13.24 -3.60
N CYS A 275 -7.79 -13.92 -3.12
CA CYS A 275 -7.74 -14.78 -1.95
C CYS A 275 -7.18 -16.17 -2.31
N PRO A 276 -6.60 -16.92 -1.36
CA PRO A 276 -6.10 -18.28 -1.59
C PRO A 276 -7.13 -19.26 -2.15
N ASP A 277 -8.41 -19.04 -1.83
CA ASP A 277 -9.54 -19.85 -2.32
C ASP A 277 -10.02 -19.46 -3.74
N GLY A 278 -9.31 -18.54 -4.40
CA GLY A 278 -9.62 -18.07 -5.75
C GLY A 278 -10.72 -17.00 -5.83
N ARG A 279 -11.34 -16.63 -4.71
CA ARG A 279 -12.25 -15.46 -4.69
C ARG A 279 -11.45 -14.17 -4.79
N LEU A 280 -12.13 -13.10 -5.20
CA LEU A 280 -11.58 -11.75 -5.10
C LEU A 280 -12.36 -10.88 -4.14
N LYS A 281 -11.71 -9.83 -3.63
CA LYS A 281 -12.33 -8.73 -2.91
C LYS A 281 -11.86 -7.39 -3.45
N VAL A 282 -12.80 -6.52 -3.76
CA VAL A 282 -12.57 -5.13 -4.21
C VAL A 282 -12.53 -4.22 -2.98
N MET A 283 -11.53 -3.35 -2.90
CA MET A 283 -11.32 -2.44 -1.78
C MET A 283 -11.38 -0.97 -2.21
N ASP A 284 -11.32 -0.04 -1.25
CA ASP A 284 -11.17 1.41 -1.48
C ASP A 284 -12.30 2.07 -2.31
N PHE A 285 -13.55 1.61 -2.14
CA PHE A 285 -14.74 2.28 -2.70
C PHE A 285 -14.88 3.71 -2.18
N GLY A 286 -15.07 4.69 -3.08
CA GLY A 286 -15.52 6.06 -2.78
C GLY A 286 -14.48 6.96 -2.10
N ILE A 287 -13.76 6.43 -1.11
CA ILE A 287 -12.83 7.12 -0.21
C ILE A 287 -11.63 7.70 -0.99
N ALA A 288 -11.22 7.03 -2.07
CA ALA A 288 -10.04 7.37 -2.88
C ALA A 288 -10.11 8.73 -3.59
N ARG A 289 -11.30 9.20 -4.00
CA ARG A 289 -11.40 10.45 -4.76
C ARG A 289 -11.18 11.67 -3.88
N GLN A 290 -11.84 11.73 -2.72
CA GLN A 290 -11.75 12.92 -1.89
C GLN A 290 -10.35 13.15 -1.33
N ALA A 291 -9.66 12.06 -0.95
CA ALA A 291 -8.30 12.23 -0.46
C ALA A 291 -7.37 12.62 -1.59
N ARG A 292 -7.62 12.20 -2.84
CA ARG A 292 -6.90 12.73 -4.01
C ARG A 292 -7.18 14.21 -4.24
N ASP A 293 -8.45 14.64 -4.22
CA ASP A 293 -8.80 16.06 -4.39
C ASP A 293 -8.14 16.93 -3.30
N THR A 294 -8.02 16.41 -2.07
CA THR A 294 -7.30 17.09 -0.98
C THR A 294 -5.77 17.00 -1.15
N ILE A 295 -5.19 15.84 -1.48
CA ILE A 295 -3.74 15.67 -1.72
C ILE A 295 -3.28 16.52 -2.91
N THR A 296 -3.99 16.50 -4.04
CA THR A 296 -3.64 17.33 -5.22
C THR A 296 -3.67 18.82 -4.86
N ARG A 297 -4.66 19.27 -4.07
CA ARG A 297 -4.71 20.65 -3.57
C ARG A 297 -3.55 20.99 -2.63
N LEU A 298 -3.17 20.08 -1.74
CA LEU A 298 -2.15 20.32 -0.72
C LEU A 298 -0.71 20.10 -1.22
N SER A 299 -0.49 19.18 -2.14
CA SER A 299 0.83 18.66 -2.53
C SER A 299 1.23 18.97 -3.97
N ARG A 300 0.37 19.66 -4.76
CA ARG A 300 0.62 20.06 -6.16
C ARG A 300 1.08 18.92 -7.09
N GLY A 301 0.68 17.68 -6.81
CA GLY A 301 1.05 16.52 -7.63
C GLY A 301 -0.04 15.47 -7.63
N GLU A 302 -0.40 14.97 -8.82
CA GLU A 302 -1.29 13.82 -8.98
C GLU A 302 -0.53 12.51 -8.67
N PRO A 303 -1.16 11.53 -7.98
CA PRO A 303 -0.52 10.23 -7.77
C PRO A 303 -0.24 9.53 -9.10
N ALA A 304 1.05 9.38 -9.43
CA ALA A 304 1.51 8.67 -10.62
C ALA A 304 0.90 7.26 -10.70
N GLY A 305 0.31 6.92 -11.85
CA GLY A 305 -0.25 5.59 -12.15
C GLY A 305 -1.78 5.46 -12.07
N THR A 306 -2.50 6.42 -11.47
CA THR A 306 -3.97 6.37 -11.42
C THR A 306 -4.62 6.83 -12.73
N LEU A 307 -3.99 7.78 -13.43
CA LEU A 307 -4.41 8.28 -14.75
C LEU A 307 -4.63 7.16 -15.78
N SER A 308 -3.83 6.09 -15.71
CA SER A 308 -3.88 5.00 -16.68
C SER A 308 -5.24 4.30 -16.70
N TYR A 309 -5.86 4.12 -15.53
CA TYR A 309 -7.16 3.45 -15.37
C TYR A 309 -8.35 4.40 -15.37
N MET A 310 -8.09 5.68 -15.09
CA MET A 310 -9.11 6.71 -15.00
C MET A 310 -9.78 6.96 -16.36
N ALA A 311 -11.10 7.14 -16.34
CA ALA A 311 -11.87 7.57 -17.51
C ALA A 311 -11.62 9.06 -17.82
N PRO A 312 -11.65 9.51 -19.08
CA PRO A 312 -11.31 10.89 -19.46
C PRO A 312 -12.09 11.96 -18.67
N GLU A 313 -13.39 11.76 -18.48
CA GLU A 313 -14.28 12.70 -17.78
C GLU A 313 -13.96 12.85 -16.29
N GLN A 314 -13.31 11.85 -15.68
CA GLN A 314 -12.93 11.89 -14.26
C GLN A 314 -11.82 12.90 -13.98
N HIS A 315 -10.98 13.22 -14.97
CA HIS A 315 -10.00 14.29 -14.85
C HIS A 315 -10.68 15.67 -14.75
N LEU A 316 -11.85 15.82 -15.37
CA LEU A 316 -12.67 17.03 -15.31
C LEU A 316 -13.55 17.09 -14.04
N GLY A 317 -13.40 16.11 -13.13
CA GLY A 317 -14.22 15.99 -11.92
C GLY A 317 -15.60 15.38 -12.17
N GLU A 318 -15.91 14.96 -13.39
CA GLU A 318 -17.16 14.29 -13.71
C GLU A 318 -17.04 12.77 -13.53
N GLY A 319 -18.12 12.07 -13.19
CA GLY A 319 -18.01 10.63 -13.00
C GLY A 319 -19.33 10.01 -12.62
N LYS A 320 -19.89 9.24 -13.55
CA LYS A 320 -21.09 8.43 -13.38
C LYS A 320 -20.70 6.94 -13.42
N ARG A 321 -21.68 6.05 -13.37
CA ARG A 321 -21.48 4.59 -13.45
C ARG A 321 -20.60 4.14 -14.63
N PRO A 322 -20.68 4.73 -15.84
CA PRO A 322 -19.83 4.36 -16.98
C PRO A 322 -18.32 4.63 -16.78
N ALA A 323 -17.93 5.42 -15.79
CA ALA A 323 -16.52 5.63 -15.47
C ALA A 323 -15.89 4.36 -14.86
N ASP A 324 -16.61 3.66 -13.97
CA ASP A 324 -16.12 2.41 -13.41
C ASP A 324 -16.07 1.30 -14.48
N VAL A 325 -16.98 1.32 -15.46
CA VAL A 325 -16.96 0.40 -16.63
C VAL A 325 -15.67 0.58 -17.41
N TYR A 326 -15.30 1.84 -17.68
CA TYR A 326 -14.06 2.17 -18.37
C TYR A 326 -12.85 1.63 -17.61
N SER A 327 -12.76 1.87 -16.29
CA SER A 327 -11.63 1.38 -15.48
C SER A 327 -11.56 -0.15 -15.40
N LEU A 328 -12.71 -0.83 -15.36
CA LEU A 328 -12.79 -2.29 -15.43
C LEU A 328 -12.31 -2.81 -16.80
N ALA A 329 -12.67 -2.13 -17.90
CA ALA A 329 -12.22 -2.47 -19.25
C ALA A 329 -10.71 -2.25 -19.45
N VAL A 330 -10.15 -1.16 -18.91
CA VAL A 330 -8.68 -0.96 -18.88
C VAL A 330 -8.00 -2.10 -18.12
N THR A 331 -8.58 -2.50 -16.98
CA THR A 331 -8.06 -3.62 -16.18
C THR A 331 -8.14 -4.94 -16.96
N LEU A 332 -9.25 -5.22 -17.64
CA LEU A 332 -9.38 -6.40 -18.52
C LEU A 332 -8.32 -6.42 -19.61
N TYR A 333 -8.14 -5.30 -20.32
CA TYR A 333 -7.12 -5.16 -21.35
C TYR A 333 -5.73 -5.47 -20.76
N TYR A 334 -5.39 -4.86 -19.64
CA TYR A 334 -4.10 -5.07 -18.98
C TYR A 334 -3.92 -6.53 -18.53
N MET A 335 -4.96 -7.18 -18.01
CA MET A 335 -4.87 -8.60 -17.64
C MET A 335 -4.58 -9.50 -18.86
N LEU A 336 -5.27 -9.29 -19.98
CA LEU A 336 -5.12 -10.14 -21.17
C LEU A 336 -3.82 -9.87 -21.92
N ARG A 337 -3.43 -8.60 -22.03
CA ARG A 337 -2.25 -8.19 -22.79
C ARG A 337 -0.97 -8.20 -21.95
N GLY A 338 -1.04 -7.80 -20.69
CA GLY A 338 0.12 -7.52 -19.84
C GLY A 338 0.73 -6.13 -20.04
N GLU A 339 0.10 -5.28 -20.86
CA GLU A 339 0.41 -3.87 -21.05
C GLU A 339 -0.89 -3.06 -21.00
N LEU A 340 -0.81 -1.80 -20.58
CA LEU A 340 -1.96 -0.90 -20.55
C LEU A 340 -2.36 -0.49 -21.97
N PRO A 341 -3.66 -0.21 -22.23
CA PRO A 341 -4.10 0.29 -23.53
C PRO A 341 -3.58 1.70 -23.80
N PHE A 342 -3.42 2.52 -22.76
CA PHE A 342 -2.93 3.90 -22.85
C PHE A 342 -1.77 4.10 -21.88
N SER A 343 -0.68 4.68 -22.38
CA SER A 343 0.53 5.00 -21.61
C SER A 343 1.30 6.12 -22.29
N GLY A 344 2.23 6.75 -21.56
CA GLY A 344 3.08 7.83 -22.08
C GLY A 344 2.63 9.23 -21.64
N PRO A 345 3.38 10.27 -22.01
CA PRO A 345 3.11 11.65 -21.59
C PRO A 345 1.83 12.23 -22.24
N ASP A 346 1.41 11.70 -23.39
CA ASP A 346 0.20 12.11 -24.14
C ASP A 346 -1.04 11.26 -23.81
N ILE A 347 -1.06 10.63 -22.63
CA ILE A 347 -2.09 9.64 -22.26
C ILE A 347 -3.52 10.16 -22.38
N LEU A 348 -3.78 11.42 -22.03
CA LEU A 348 -5.11 12.02 -22.13
C LEU A 348 -5.56 12.12 -23.59
N SER A 349 -4.70 12.63 -24.47
CA SER A 349 -4.98 12.73 -25.92
C SER A 349 -5.11 11.37 -26.59
N ARG A 350 -4.40 10.34 -26.12
CA ARG A 350 -4.61 8.95 -26.58
C ARG A 350 -5.97 8.41 -26.16
N LYS A 351 -6.38 8.66 -24.91
CA LYS A 351 -7.71 8.27 -24.42
C LYS A 351 -8.83 8.96 -25.18
N GLU A 352 -8.69 10.26 -25.47
CA GLU A 352 -9.67 11.04 -26.27
C GLU A 352 -9.78 10.56 -27.71
N ARG A 353 -8.68 10.14 -28.33
CA ARG A 353 -8.66 9.58 -29.68
C ARG A 353 -8.95 8.08 -29.72
N GLN A 354 -9.12 7.46 -28.56
CA GLN A 354 -9.22 6.01 -28.40
C GLN A 354 -8.06 5.27 -29.10
N ASP A 355 -6.85 5.84 -29.03
CA ASP A 355 -5.64 5.34 -29.68
C ASP A 355 -4.96 4.27 -28.82
N TYR A 356 -5.37 3.02 -29.02
CA TYR A 356 -4.76 1.83 -28.43
C TYR A 356 -4.77 0.67 -29.43
N GLN A 357 -3.92 -0.34 -29.20
CA GLN A 357 -3.84 -1.51 -30.09
C GLN A 357 -4.98 -2.51 -29.82
N PRO A 358 -5.70 -3.01 -30.84
CA PRO A 358 -6.70 -4.06 -30.63
C PRO A 358 -6.08 -5.33 -30.02
N LEU A 359 -6.77 -5.96 -29.06
CA LEU A 359 -6.25 -7.15 -28.37
C LEU A 359 -6.03 -8.32 -29.32
N THR A 360 -6.93 -8.54 -30.29
CA THR A 360 -6.80 -9.68 -31.22
C THR A 360 -5.53 -9.61 -32.08
N SER A 361 -4.96 -8.40 -32.27
CA SER A 361 -3.69 -8.20 -32.98
C SER A 361 -2.46 -8.66 -32.19
N LYS A 362 -2.58 -8.81 -30.86
CA LYS A 362 -1.46 -9.14 -29.94
C LYS A 362 -1.68 -10.41 -29.13
N VAL A 363 -2.92 -10.84 -28.94
CA VAL A 363 -3.29 -11.99 -28.12
C VAL A 363 -4.07 -12.97 -28.98
N ALA A 364 -3.42 -14.07 -29.37
CA ALA A 364 -4.04 -15.12 -30.18
C ALA A 364 -5.20 -15.80 -29.43
N GLY A 365 -6.20 -16.26 -30.19
CA GLY A 365 -7.35 -17.02 -29.67
C GLY A 365 -8.49 -16.17 -29.10
N LEU A 366 -8.39 -14.83 -29.14
CA LEU A 366 -9.50 -13.94 -28.77
C LEU A 366 -10.44 -13.72 -29.97
N SER A 367 -11.74 -13.64 -29.69
CA SER A 367 -12.75 -13.29 -30.69
C SER A 367 -12.66 -11.80 -31.07
N PRO A 368 -12.93 -11.41 -32.33
CA PRO A 368 -13.10 -10.00 -32.73
C PRO A 368 -14.14 -9.24 -31.87
N ARG A 369 -15.09 -9.96 -31.28
CA ARG A 369 -16.05 -9.39 -30.32
C ARG A 369 -15.38 -8.81 -29.08
N MET A 370 -14.21 -9.29 -28.69
CA MET A 370 -13.42 -8.72 -27.58
C MET A 370 -12.95 -7.31 -27.89
N ASP A 371 -12.53 -7.05 -29.14
CA ASP A 371 -12.12 -5.71 -29.55
C ASP A 371 -13.32 -4.78 -29.65
N ALA A 372 -14.47 -5.25 -30.14
CA ALA A 372 -15.71 -4.48 -30.15
C ALA A 372 -16.21 -4.13 -28.74
N LEU A 373 -16.13 -5.08 -27.79
CA LEU A 373 -16.43 -4.86 -26.38
C LEU A 373 -15.57 -3.74 -25.81
N LEU A 374 -14.25 -3.84 -26.00
CA LEU A 374 -13.29 -2.86 -25.47
C LEU A 374 -13.44 -1.50 -26.14
N ALA A 375 -13.66 -1.45 -27.45
CA ALA A 375 -13.89 -0.20 -28.17
C ALA A 375 -15.10 0.55 -27.62
N LYS A 376 -16.19 -0.16 -27.31
CA LYS A 376 -17.36 0.44 -26.67
C LYS A 376 -17.09 0.84 -25.22
N ALA A 377 -16.45 -0.01 -24.43
CA ALA A 377 -16.21 0.27 -23.01
C ALA A 377 -15.15 1.38 -22.76
N LEU A 378 -14.22 1.56 -23.69
CA LEU A 378 -13.16 2.55 -23.66
C LEU A 378 -13.49 3.82 -24.47
N ALA A 379 -14.73 3.98 -24.92
CA ALA A 379 -15.16 5.17 -25.65
C ALA A 379 -14.92 6.45 -24.82
N PRO A 380 -14.41 7.54 -25.42
CA PRO A 380 -14.20 8.80 -24.71
C PRO A 380 -15.50 9.35 -24.12
N ASP A 381 -16.58 9.35 -24.91
CA ASP A 381 -17.92 9.75 -24.47
C ASP A 381 -18.53 8.71 -23.52
N PRO A 382 -18.86 9.08 -22.26
CA PRO A 382 -19.52 8.18 -21.31
C PRO A 382 -20.87 7.63 -21.80
N GLN A 383 -21.61 8.35 -22.66
CA GLN A 383 -22.90 7.90 -23.19
C GLN A 383 -22.75 6.82 -24.26
N ALA A 384 -21.59 6.72 -24.91
CA ALA A 384 -21.30 5.68 -25.88
C ALA A 384 -20.92 4.33 -25.22
N ARG A 385 -20.64 4.32 -23.91
CA ARG A 385 -20.24 3.13 -23.14
C ARG A 385 -21.46 2.31 -22.69
N TYR A 386 -21.19 1.18 -22.04
CA TYR A 386 -22.23 0.44 -21.31
C TYR A 386 -22.73 1.24 -20.11
N GLY A 387 -24.06 1.30 -19.93
CA GLY A 387 -24.69 2.10 -18.89
C GLY A 387 -24.58 1.47 -17.50
N THR A 388 -24.45 0.14 -17.45
CA THR A 388 -24.41 -0.67 -16.22
C THR A 388 -23.28 -1.71 -16.26
N MET A 389 -22.87 -2.22 -15.09
CA MET A 389 -21.90 -3.32 -15.03
C MET A 389 -22.51 -4.62 -15.54
N GLY A 390 -23.82 -4.80 -15.35
CA GLY A 390 -24.58 -5.91 -15.93
C GLY A 390 -24.49 -5.97 -17.46
N GLU A 391 -24.73 -4.86 -18.15
CA GLU A 391 -24.60 -4.77 -19.61
C GLU A 391 -23.17 -5.08 -20.09
N PHE A 392 -22.17 -4.51 -19.43
CA PHE A 392 -20.76 -4.78 -19.74
C PHE A 392 -20.43 -6.27 -19.54
N LEU A 393 -20.87 -6.87 -18.43
CA LEU A 393 -20.60 -8.27 -18.12
C LEU A 393 -21.26 -9.21 -19.13
N ALA A 394 -22.51 -8.96 -19.53
CA ALA A 394 -23.19 -9.76 -20.54
C ALA A 394 -22.44 -9.74 -21.88
N ALA A 395 -22.07 -8.54 -22.36
CA ALA A 395 -21.29 -8.39 -23.58
C ALA A 395 -19.91 -9.05 -23.48
N PHE A 396 -19.26 -8.99 -22.31
CA PHE A 396 -17.98 -9.64 -22.07
C PHE A 396 -18.10 -11.17 -22.11
N GLU A 397 -19.14 -11.75 -21.51
CA GLU A 397 -19.39 -13.19 -21.53
C GLU A 397 -19.62 -13.71 -22.97
N GLU A 398 -20.33 -12.95 -23.80
CA GLU A 398 -20.50 -13.25 -25.23
C GLU A 398 -19.20 -13.14 -26.02
N ALA A 399 -18.37 -12.14 -25.72
CA ALA A 399 -17.07 -11.97 -26.35
C ALA A 399 -16.07 -13.07 -25.95
N ALA A 400 -16.15 -13.55 -24.70
CA ALA A 400 -15.29 -14.59 -24.15
C ALA A 400 -15.70 -16.01 -24.56
N ALA A 401 -16.93 -16.24 -25.02
CA ALA A 401 -17.43 -17.56 -25.43
C ALA A 401 -16.78 -18.12 -26.71
N GLY A 402 -15.98 -17.34 -27.43
CA GLY A 402 -15.41 -17.73 -28.73
C GLY A 402 -16.48 -17.87 -29.83
N PRO A 403 -16.10 -18.13 -31.09
CA PRO A 403 -17.07 -18.52 -32.10
C PRO A 403 -17.70 -19.86 -31.69
N LEU A 404 -19.03 -19.95 -31.74
CA LEU A 404 -19.72 -21.25 -31.79
C LEU A 404 -19.09 -22.01 -32.96
N ARG A 405 -18.45 -23.14 -32.66
CA ARG A 405 -17.87 -24.03 -33.67
C ARG A 405 -18.94 -24.54 -34.62
#